data_AF-A0A352VGH9-F1
#
_entry.id   AF-A0A352VGH9-F1
#
_cell.length_a   1.000
_cell.length_b   1.000
_cell.length_c   1.000
_cell.angle_alpha   90.00
_cell.angle_beta   90.00
_cell.angle_gamma   90.00
#
_symmetry.space_group_name_H-M   'P 1'
#
loop_
_entity.id
_entity.type
_entity.pdbx_description
1 polymer ?
#
loop_
_entity_poly.entity_id
_entity_poly.type
_entity_poly.pdbx_seq_one_letter_code
_entity_poly.pdbx_strand_id
1 'polypeptide(L)' 'HDPNVIWVGSDDGYLHITRDARAASPSWANVTPPDAPDFVRINTIEASPITPGKAYVAGIRYLVDNDRSPYVWKTE' A
#
# COMPACT_ATOMS: atom_id res chain seq x y z
N HIS A 1 -14.62 -8.32 2.84
CA HIS A 1 -13.37 -8.64 2.13
C HIS A 1 -13.70 -9.17 0.74
N ASP A 2 -12.83 -8.99 -0.26
CA ASP A 2 -13.02 -9.47 -1.65
C ASP A 2 -11.76 -10.24 -2.10
N PRO A 3 -11.87 -11.52 -2.50
CA PRO A 3 -10.74 -12.35 -2.91
C PRO A 3 -10.11 -11.96 -4.25
N ASN A 4 -10.67 -11.00 -5.00
CA ASN A 4 -10.06 -10.43 -6.21
C ASN A 4 -9.22 -9.19 -5.92
N VAL A 5 -9.24 -8.67 -4.69
CA VAL A 5 -8.47 -7.51 -4.30
C VAL A 5 -7.17 -7.93 -3.64
N ILE A 6 -6.05 -7.54 -4.23
CA ILE A 6 -4.71 -7.70 -3.64
C ILE A 6 -4.05 -6.33 -3.54
N TRP A 7 -3.39 -6.11 -2.41
CA TRP A 7 -2.53 -4.96 -2.16
C TRP A 7 -1.07 -5.40 -2.09
N VAL A 8 -0.18 -4.58 -2.64
CA VAL A 8 1.27 -4.78 -2.51
C VAL A 8 1.95 -3.46 -2.20
N GLY A 9 2.91 -3.53 -1.30
CA GLY A 9 3.79 -2.43 -0.93
C GLY A 9 5.23 -2.78 -1.31
N SER A 10 6.02 -1.78 -1.64
CA SER A 10 7.43 -1.94 -1.98
C SER A 10 8.36 -1.26 -0.97
N ASP A 11 9.65 -1.57 -1.08
CA ASP A 11 10.71 -0.95 -0.28
C ASP A 11 11.06 0.47 -0.74
N ASP A 12 10.72 0.80 -1.99
CA ASP A 12 11.04 2.08 -2.64
C ASP A 12 9.91 3.12 -2.58
N GLY A 13 8.83 2.87 -1.83
CA GLY A 13 7.77 3.86 -1.58
C GLY A 13 6.48 3.66 -2.36
N TYR A 14 6.34 2.58 -3.13
CA TYR A 14 5.16 2.35 -3.95
C TYR A 14 4.10 1.47 -3.27
N LEU A 15 2.84 1.87 -3.49
CA LEU A 15 1.65 1.11 -3.11
C LEU A 15 0.84 0.81 -4.36
N HIS A 16 0.55 -0.46 -4.61
CA HIS A 16 -0.26 -0.87 -5.74
C HIS A 16 -1.46 -1.72 -5.29
N ILE A 17 -2.53 -1.64 -6.08
CA ILE A 17 -3.74 -2.44 -5.91
C ILE A 17 -4.14 -3.08 -7.25
N THR A 18 -4.54 -4.35 -7.20
CA THR A 18 -5.32 -5.01 -8.24
C THR A 18 -6.72 -5.32 -7.71
N ARG A 19 -7.73 -5.27 -8.59
CA ARG A 19 -9.11 -5.67 -8.30
C ARG A 19 -9.58 -6.86 -9.15
N ASP A 20 -8.64 -7.43 -9.91
CA ASP A 20 -8.84 -8.54 -10.85
C ASP A 20 -7.77 -9.62 -10.63
N ALA A 21 -7.37 -9.86 -9.38
CA ALA A 21 -6.24 -10.72 -9.01
C ALA A 21 -6.27 -12.15 -9.56
N ARG A 22 -7.46 -12.65 -9.95
CA ARG A 22 -7.66 -14.00 -10.51
C ARG A 22 -7.65 -14.04 -12.04
N ALA A 23 -7.52 -12.90 -12.71
CA ALA A 23 -7.37 -12.85 -14.17
C ALA A 23 -6.02 -13.46 -14.60
N ALA A 24 -5.95 -13.96 -15.83
CA ALA A 24 -4.69 -14.46 -16.40
C ALA A 24 -3.61 -13.37 -16.50
N SER A 25 -4.02 -12.10 -16.54
CA SER A 25 -3.15 -10.93 -16.52
C SER A 25 -3.84 -9.83 -15.71
N PRO A 26 -3.63 -9.79 -14.39
CA PRO A 26 -4.22 -8.78 -13.52
C PRO A 26 -3.71 -7.38 -13.86
N SER A 27 -4.60 -6.40 -13.78
CA SER A 27 -4.25 -5.00 -13.89
C SER A 27 -3.86 -4.43 -12.53
N TRP A 28 -2.83 -3.58 -12.51
CA TRP A 28 -2.31 -2.97 -11.30
C TRP A 28 -2.41 -1.44 -11.40
N ALA A 29 -2.96 -0.83 -10.36
CA ALA A 29 -3.02 0.62 -10.22
C ALA A 29 -2.04 1.06 -9.14
N ASN A 30 -1.18 2.03 -9.47
CA ASN A 30 -0.39 2.75 -8.47
C ASN A 30 -1.32 3.70 -7.70
N VAL A 31 -1.38 3.50 -6.39
CA VAL A 31 -2.21 4.26 -5.45
C VAL A 31 -1.36 4.79 -4.29
N THR A 32 -0.07 4.99 -4.52
CA THR A 32 0.84 5.65 -3.58
C THR A 32 0.22 6.96 -3.12
N PRO A 33 0.07 7.17 -1.79
CA PRO A 33 -0.37 8.44 -1.25
C PRO A 33 0.52 9.58 -1.77
N PRO A 34 -0.05 10.70 -2.21
CA PRO A 34 0.71 11.79 -2.83
C PRO A 34 1.68 12.48 -1.87
N ASP A 35 1.47 12.31 -0.56
CA ASP A 35 2.33 12.81 0.51
C ASP A 35 3.33 11.75 1.02
N ALA A 36 3.37 10.55 0.42
CA ALA A 36 4.34 9.53 0.76
C ALA A 36 5.75 9.97 0.32
N PRO A 37 6.73 10.05 1.23
CA PRO A 37 8.11 10.36 0.86
C PRO A 37 8.74 9.25 0.04
N ASP A 38 9.71 9.60 -0.81
CA ASP A 38 10.53 8.61 -1.51
C ASP A 38 11.23 7.66 -0.52
N PHE A 39 11.31 6.38 -0.91
CA PHE A 39 11.96 5.31 -0.14
C PHE A 39 11.34 5.06 1.24
N VAL A 40 10.05 5.38 1.42
CA VAL A 40 9.30 4.85 2.56
C VAL A 40 9.01 3.37 2.33
N ARG A 41 9.58 2.49 3.15
CA ARG A 41 9.29 1.06 3.05
C ARG A 41 7.87 0.81 3.50
N ILE A 42 7.01 0.37 2.60
CA ILE A 42 5.65 -0.07 2.94
C ILE A 42 5.75 -1.44 3.60
N ASN A 43 5.68 -1.48 4.93
CA ASN A 43 5.92 -2.68 5.72
C ASN A 43 4.63 -3.32 6.25
N THR A 44 3.50 -2.62 6.23
CA THR A 44 2.22 -3.15 6.70
C THR A 44 1.07 -2.59 5.88
N ILE A 45 0.20 -3.48 5.42
CA ILE A 45 -1.05 -3.15 4.73
C ILE A 45 -2.16 -4.00 5.36
N GLU A 46 -3.16 -3.33 5.93
CA GLU A 46 -4.34 -3.97 6.51
C GLU A 46 -5.55 -3.67 5.63
N ALA A 47 -6.00 -4.67 4.88
CA ALA A 47 -7.19 -4.54 4.03
C ALA A 47 -8.46 -4.41 4.89
N SER A 48 -9.39 -3.55 4.50
CA SER A 48 -10.63 -3.36 5.25
C SER A 48 -11.48 -4.64 5.27
N PRO A 49 -11.91 -5.12 6.44
CA PRO A 49 -12.73 -6.31 6.54
C PRO A 49 -14.14 -6.10 5.96
N ILE A 50 -14.63 -4.86 6.00
CA ILE A 50 -16.03 -4.49 5.68
C ILE A 50 -16.18 -3.69 4.38
N THR A 51 -15.11 -3.11 3.84
CA THR A 51 -15.17 -2.29 2.62
C THR A 51 -14.12 -2.75 1.61
N PRO A 52 -14.50 -3.56 0.61
CA PRO A 52 -13.57 -3.99 -0.43
C PRO A 52 -12.85 -2.82 -1.10
N GLY A 53 -11.55 -2.98 -1.37
CA GLY A 53 -10.76 -1.95 -2.03
C GLY A 53 -10.27 -0.80 -1.15
N LYS A 54 -10.56 -0.82 0.16
CA LYS A 54 -9.94 0.10 1.14
C LYS A 54 -8.93 -0.63 2.03
N ALA A 55 -7.96 0.10 2.56
CA ALA A 55 -6.92 -0.40 3.44
C ALA A 55 -6.34 0.70 4.35
N TYR A 56 -5.73 0.29 5.45
CA TYR A 56 -4.76 1.09 6.18
C TYR A 56 -3.36 0.66 5.78
N VAL A 57 -2.46 1.62 5.63
CA VAL A 57 -1.08 1.38 5.18
C VAL A 57 -0.15 2.06 6.16
N ALA A 58 0.91 1.36 6.56
CA ALA A 58 1.98 1.94 7.36
C ALA A 58 3.32 1.72 6.66
N GLY A 59 4.23 2.67 6.91
CA GLY A 59 5.57 2.64 6.37
C GLY A 59 6.62 3.02 7.41
N ILE A 60 7.86 2.68 7.10
CA ILE A 60 9.03 3.03 7.91
C ILE A 60 10.09 3.66 7.02
N ARG A 61 10.82 4.63 7.58
CA ARG A 61 11.89 5.32 6.86
C ARG A 61 13.18 5.43 7.67
N TYR A 62 13.33 4.71 8.79
CA TYR A 62 14.51 4.84 9.65
C TYR A 62 15.83 4.39 9.00
N LEU A 63 15.75 3.64 7.90
CA LEU A 63 16.92 3.26 7.08
C LEU A 63 17.33 4.35 6.09
N VAL A 64 16.55 5.42 5.96
CA VAL A 64 16.78 6.55 5.06
C VAL A 64 16.80 7.81 5.92
N ASP A 65 17.92 8.52 5.94
CA ASP A 65 18.12 9.75 6.73
C ASP A 65 17.88 9.59 8.25
N ASN A 66 17.86 8.35 8.78
CA ASN A 66 17.48 8.06 10.16
C ASN A 66 16.11 8.66 10.55
N ASP A 67 15.19 8.76 9.60
CA ASP A 67 13.87 9.32 9.81
C ASP A 67 12.97 8.37 10.60
N ARG A 68 12.53 8.81 11.77
CA ARG A 68 11.68 8.05 12.71
C ARG A 68 10.26 8.59 12.81
N SER A 69 9.88 9.45 11.88
CA SER A 69 8.51 9.96 11.78
C SER A 69 7.54 8.80 11.54
N PRO A 70 6.36 8.80 12.17
CA PRO A 70 5.35 7.79 11.89
C PRO A 70 4.69 8.05 10.53
N TYR A 71 4.56 7.01 9.72
CA TYR A 71 3.90 7.07 8.43
C TYR A 71 2.70 6.13 8.41
N VAL A 72 1.49 6.70 8.32
CA VAL A 72 0.24 5.96 8.29
C VAL A 72 -0.72 6.64 7.32
N TRP A 73 -1.31 5.86 6.43
CA TRP A 73 -2.30 6.30 5.47
C TRP A 73 -3.56 5.45 5.53
N LYS A 74 -4.67 6.06 5.13
CA LYS A 74 -5.94 5.40 4.90
C LYS A 74 -6.31 5.62 3.44
N THR A 75 -6.64 4.54 2.74
CA THR A 75 -7.06 4.64 1.33
C THR A 75 -8.55 4.91 1.22
N GLU A 76 -8.94 5.58 0.14
CA GLU A 76 -10.34 5.87 -0.22
C GLU A 76 -10.96 4.80 -1.11
#